data_AF-A0A0V0R6U6-F1
#
_entry.id   AF-A0A0V0R6U6-F1
#
_cell.length_a   1.000
_cell.length_b   1.000
_cell.length_c   1.000
_cell.angle_alpha   90.00
_cell.angle_beta   90.00
_cell.angle_gamma   90.00
#
_symmetry.space_group_name_H-M   'P 1'
#
loop_
_entity.id
_entity.type
_entity.pdbx_description
1 polymer ?
#
loop_
_entity_poly.entity_id
_entity_poly.type
_entity_poly.pdbx_seq_one_letter_code
_entity_poly.pdbx_strand_id
1 'polypeptide(L)'
;MSSQSEVIERFKILVSTQNYNTQVLAGVVQDIIKNPRIFQFTEILQLKSIKDVLGYELLKLELQINNDQEIDDLLIESIYQDLIQGKINQAERVFKVSSCISRDVREIDVNEIKNRLQQIYNKNQDVQKQLQQRIEQVNYLKKQDLERKKQYQQEQDNAQAQAQKMNKK
;
A
#
# COMPACT_ATOMS: atom_id res chain seq x y z
N MET A 1 -29.63 -14.54 12.21
CA MET A 1 -28.70 -13.40 12.36
C MET A 1 -27.89 -13.35 11.07
N SER A 2 -28.45 -12.73 10.03
CA SER A 2 -27.73 -12.59 8.76
C SER A 2 -26.51 -11.72 8.98
N SER A 3 -25.35 -12.22 8.58
CA SER A 3 -24.08 -11.52 8.70
C SER A 3 -24.18 -10.19 7.95
N GLN A 4 -23.68 -9.09 8.51
CA GLN A 4 -23.67 -7.78 7.83
C GLN A 4 -22.93 -7.83 6.48
N SER A 5 -22.00 -8.78 6.29
CA SER A 5 -21.39 -9.07 4.97
C SER A 5 -22.41 -9.55 3.93
N GLU A 6 -23.41 -10.33 4.35
CA GLU A 6 -24.48 -10.87 3.50
C GLU A 6 -25.40 -9.74 2.99
N VAL A 7 -25.59 -8.70 3.79
CA VAL A 7 -26.35 -7.49 3.42
C VAL A 7 -25.59 -6.67 2.37
N ILE A 8 -24.27 -6.55 2.52
CA ILE A 8 -23.39 -5.85 1.57
C ILE A 8 -23.30 -6.60 0.24
N GLU A 9 -23.19 -7.93 0.26
CA GLU A 9 -23.22 -8.74 -0.97
C GLU A 9 -24.56 -8.64 -1.69
N ARG A 10 -25.68 -8.73 -0.96
CA ARG A 10 -27.02 -8.56 -1.55
C ARG A 10 -27.18 -7.18 -2.19
N PHE A 11 -26.61 -6.14 -1.59
CA PHE A 11 -26.62 -4.78 -2.15
C PHE A 11 -25.81 -4.69 -3.45
N LYS A 12 -24.60 -5.26 -3.50
CA LYS A 12 -23.78 -5.31 -4.73
C LYS A 12 -24.52 -6.03 -5.87
N ILE A 13 -25.16 -7.16 -5.56
CA ILE A 13 -25.95 -7.91 -6.54
C ILE A 13 -27.13 -7.07 -7.04
N LEU A 14 -27.88 -6.41 -6.17
CA LEU A 14 -29.04 -5.60 -6.57
C LEU A 14 -28.67 -4.42 -7.47
N VAL A 15 -27.61 -3.70 -7.13
CA VAL A 15 -27.13 -2.54 -7.92
C VAL A 15 -26.64 -3.00 -9.29
N SER A 16 -25.97 -4.15 -9.37
CA SER A 16 -25.46 -4.70 -10.63
C SER A 16 -26.54 -5.27 -11.57
N THR A 17 -27.71 -5.65 -11.05
CA THR A 17 -28.76 -6.36 -11.83
C THR A 17 -29.98 -5.50 -12.21
N GLN A 18 -30.01 -4.20 -11.86
CA GLN A 18 -31.11 -3.26 -12.16
C GLN A 18 -32.54 -3.75 -11.81
N ASN A 19 -32.65 -4.77 -10.95
CA ASN A 19 -33.92 -5.40 -10.63
C ASN A 19 -34.41 -4.89 -9.27
N TYR A 20 -35.10 -3.75 -9.31
CA TYR A 20 -35.52 -3.00 -8.13
C TYR A 20 -36.80 -3.58 -7.50
N ASN A 21 -36.71 -4.74 -6.84
CA ASN A 21 -37.83 -5.22 -6.02
C ASN A 21 -37.95 -4.34 -4.75
N THR A 22 -39.07 -3.65 -4.60
CA THR A 22 -39.33 -2.61 -3.59
C THR A 22 -39.18 -3.11 -2.15
N GLN A 23 -39.43 -4.40 -1.90
CA GLN A 23 -39.23 -5.02 -0.59
C GLN A 23 -37.76 -5.20 -0.22
N VAL A 24 -36.88 -5.44 -1.20
CA VAL A 24 -35.44 -5.60 -0.95
C VAL A 24 -34.78 -4.24 -0.73
N LEU A 25 -35.20 -3.22 -1.48
CA LEU A 25 -34.79 -1.83 -1.23
C LEU A 25 -35.24 -1.34 0.15
N ALA A 26 -36.46 -1.66 0.58
CA ALA A 26 -36.94 -1.31 1.92
C ALA A 26 -36.11 -1.99 3.03
N GLY A 27 -35.71 -3.25 2.83
CA GLY A 27 -34.81 -3.96 3.76
C GLY A 27 -33.43 -3.31 3.85
N VAL A 28 -32.83 -2.97 2.71
CA VAL A 28 -31.54 -2.26 2.65
C VAL A 28 -31.64 -0.89 3.32
N VAL A 29 -32.69 -0.11 3.04
CA VAL A 29 -32.90 1.20 3.66
C VAL A 29 -33.09 1.07 5.19
N GLN A 30 -33.82 0.05 5.64
CA GLN A 30 -33.96 -0.26 7.07
C GLN A 30 -32.61 -0.62 7.72
N ASP A 31 -31.75 -1.35 7.03
CA ASP A 31 -30.43 -1.72 7.57
C ASP A 31 -29.44 -0.54 7.54
N ILE A 32 -29.57 0.38 6.58
CA ILE A 32 -28.86 1.68 6.56
C ILE A 32 -29.31 2.55 7.75
N ILE A 33 -30.61 2.60 8.04
CA ILE A 33 -31.16 3.34 9.18
C ILE A 33 -30.70 2.75 10.52
N LYS A 34 -30.46 1.43 10.58
CA LYS A 34 -29.97 0.76 11.79
C LYS A 34 -28.50 1.05 12.10
N ASN A 35 -27.64 1.23 11.09
CA ASN A 35 -26.20 1.46 11.29
C ASN A 35 -25.68 2.69 10.51
N PRO A 36 -26.22 3.90 10.76
CA PRO A 36 -25.86 5.11 10.00
C PRO A 36 -24.40 5.52 10.19
N ARG A 37 -23.80 5.16 11.34
CA ARG A 37 -22.45 5.60 11.73
C ARG A 37 -21.34 4.92 10.93
N ILE A 38 -21.50 3.64 10.56
CA ILE A 38 -20.52 2.89 9.75
C ILE A 38 -20.42 3.48 8.33
N PHE A 39 -21.56 3.93 7.78
CA PHE A 39 -21.60 4.58 6.46
C PHE A 39 -21.02 6.00 6.46
N GLN A 40 -21.23 6.78 7.53
CA GLN A 40 -20.54 8.07 7.70
C GLN A 40 -19.03 7.89 7.84
N PHE A 41 -18.59 6.85 8.56
CA PHE A 41 -17.17 6.55 8.71
C PHE A 41 -16.49 6.26 7.36
N THR A 42 -17.18 5.52 6.46
CA THR A 42 -16.67 5.28 5.10
C THR A 42 -16.59 6.54 4.23
N GLU A 43 -17.48 7.52 4.44
CA GLU A 43 -17.47 8.79 3.73
C GLU A 43 -16.30 9.69 4.17
N ILE A 44 -15.98 9.67 5.47
CA ILE A 44 -14.84 10.42 6.02
C ILE A 44 -13.50 9.85 5.56
N LEU A 45 -13.41 8.52 5.40
CA LEU A 45 -12.24 7.88 4.78
C LEU A 45 -12.02 8.32 3.33
N GLN A 46 -13.07 8.75 2.62
CA GLN A 46 -12.97 9.28 1.26
C GLN A 46 -12.62 10.77 1.22
N LEU A 47 -13.15 11.57 2.15
CA LEU A 47 -12.90 13.01 2.22
C LEU A 47 -11.41 13.32 2.45
N LYS A 48 -10.75 12.49 3.25
CA LYS A 48 -9.31 12.54 3.43
C LYS A 48 -8.66 11.57 2.48
N SER A 49 -8.30 12.07 1.29
CA SER A 49 -7.20 11.51 0.48
C SER A 49 -6.09 11.10 1.45
N ILE A 50 -5.93 9.79 1.64
CA ILE A 50 -5.43 9.18 2.89
C ILE A 50 -4.07 9.79 3.22
N LYS A 51 -4.06 10.73 4.17
CA LYS A 51 -2.87 10.98 4.96
C LYS A 51 -2.81 9.80 5.92
N ASP A 52 -1.67 9.13 5.97
CA ASP A 52 -1.42 7.88 6.71
C ASP A 52 -1.83 7.91 8.20
N VAL A 53 -2.22 9.07 8.73
CA VAL A 53 -2.61 9.31 10.12
C VAL A 53 -3.91 10.14 10.21
N LEU A 54 -4.92 9.56 10.86
CA LEU A 54 -6.19 10.20 11.21
C LEU A 54 -6.19 10.55 12.70
N GLY A 55 -6.32 11.83 13.03
CA GLY A 55 -6.45 12.28 14.42
C GLY A 55 -7.89 12.20 14.91
N TYR A 56 -8.08 11.85 16.19
CA TYR A 56 -9.40 11.66 16.79
C TYR A 56 -10.21 12.95 16.79
N GLU A 57 -9.57 14.11 17.00
CA GLU A 57 -10.25 15.42 16.96
C GLU A 57 -10.97 15.68 15.63
N LEU A 58 -10.38 15.27 14.50
CA LEU A 58 -11.05 15.39 13.20
C LEU A 58 -12.20 14.40 13.08
N LEU A 59 -12.00 13.15 13.53
CA LEU A 59 -13.04 12.13 13.50
C LEU A 59 -14.24 12.54 14.36
N LYS A 60 -14.00 13.12 15.54
CA LYS A 60 -15.04 13.67 16.43
C LYS A 60 -15.86 14.76 15.76
N LEU A 61 -15.18 15.70 15.12
CA LEU A 61 -15.84 16.85 14.48
C LEU A 61 -16.72 16.41 13.31
N GLU A 62 -16.22 15.48 12.49
CA GLU A 62 -16.96 15.01 11.31
C GLU A 62 -18.05 13.97 11.61
N LEU A 63 -17.83 13.08 12.60
CA LEU A 63 -18.83 12.10 13.01
C LEU A 63 -19.80 12.65 14.05
N GLN A 64 -19.57 13.88 14.54
CA GLN A 64 -20.31 14.48 15.66
C GLN A 64 -20.30 13.59 16.92
N ILE A 65 -19.19 12.89 17.15
CA ILE A 65 -18.99 12.01 18.30
C ILE A 65 -18.18 12.76 19.36
N ASN A 66 -18.66 12.76 20.59
CA ASN A 66 -18.00 13.47 21.70
C ASN A 66 -17.03 12.58 22.49
N ASN A 67 -17.23 11.25 22.47
CA ASN A 67 -16.46 10.31 23.27
C ASN A 67 -15.38 9.60 22.45
N ASP A 68 -14.16 9.51 22.99
CA ASP A 68 -13.06 8.74 22.38
C ASP A 68 -13.40 7.25 22.29
N GLN A 69 -14.15 6.73 23.26
CA GLN A 69 -14.53 5.31 23.28
C GLN A 69 -15.47 4.93 22.13
N GLU A 70 -16.40 5.81 21.75
CA GLU A 70 -17.29 5.55 20.62
C GLU A 70 -16.53 5.57 19.27
N ILE A 71 -15.42 6.31 19.19
CA ILE A 71 -14.53 6.26 18.03
C ILE A 71 -13.76 4.94 17.99
N ASP A 72 -13.24 4.49 19.15
CA ASP A 72 -12.56 3.20 19.25
C ASP A 72 -13.49 2.06 18.82
N ASP A 73 -14.74 2.05 19.31
CA ASP A 73 -15.74 1.04 18.93
C ASP A 73 -16.02 1.06 17.42
N LEU A 74 -16.18 2.24 16.82
CA LEU A 74 -16.38 2.39 15.37
C LEU A 74 -15.18 1.94 14.53
N LEU A 75 -13.97 2.28 14.98
CA LEU A 75 -12.73 1.85 14.32
C LEU A 75 -12.58 0.34 14.39
N ILE A 76 -12.88 -0.25 15.55
CA ILE A 76 -12.85 -1.69 15.76
C ILE A 76 -13.89 -2.38 14.88
N GLU A 77 -15.15 -1.93 14.87
CA GLU A 77 -16.20 -2.47 13.99
C GLU A 77 -15.81 -2.38 12.51
N SER A 78 -15.24 -1.25 12.09
CA SER A 78 -14.83 -1.04 10.70
C SER A 78 -13.63 -1.91 10.29
N ILE A 79 -12.73 -2.23 11.23
CA ILE A 79 -11.65 -3.21 11.03
C ILE A 79 -12.24 -4.62 10.94
N TYR A 80 -13.17 -4.99 11.82
CA TYR A 80 -13.82 -6.29 11.81
C TYR A 80 -14.61 -6.57 10.52
N GLN A 81 -15.13 -5.53 9.88
CA GLN A 81 -15.81 -5.61 8.58
C GLN A 81 -14.85 -5.53 7.38
N ASP A 82 -13.53 -5.53 7.60
CA ASP A 82 -12.49 -5.40 6.57
C ASP A 82 -12.59 -4.11 5.71
N LEU A 83 -13.29 -3.08 6.21
CA LEU A 83 -13.42 -1.80 5.51
C LEU A 83 -12.13 -0.99 5.60
N ILE A 84 -11.45 -1.08 6.74
CA ILE A 84 -10.17 -0.42 7.01
C ILE A 84 -9.16 -1.40 7.61
N GLN A 85 -7.91 -1.18 7.25
CA GLN A 85 -6.76 -1.82 7.88
C GLN A 85 -5.86 -0.74 8.45
N GLY A 86 -5.49 -0.89 9.72
CA GLY A 86 -4.65 0.10 10.39
C GLY A 86 -4.38 -0.25 11.84
N LYS A 87 -3.68 0.65 12.53
CA LYS A 87 -3.37 0.52 13.95
C LYS A 87 -3.86 1.73 14.72
N ILE A 88 -4.57 1.48 15.81
CA ILE A 88 -4.97 2.50 16.77
C ILE A 88 -3.76 2.82 17.67
N ASN A 89 -3.41 4.10 17.79
CA ASN A 89 -2.49 4.60 18.79
C ASN A 89 -3.25 5.44 19.82
N GLN A 90 -3.62 4.79 20.92
CA GLN A 90 -4.46 5.40 21.96
C GLN A 90 -3.73 6.53 22.71
N ALA A 91 -2.40 6.46 22.85
CA ALA A 91 -1.62 7.48 23.56
C ALA A 91 -1.59 8.81 22.80
N GLU A 92 -1.46 8.75 21.47
CA GLU A 92 -1.43 9.92 20.60
C GLU A 92 -2.83 10.33 20.11
N ARG A 93 -3.87 9.54 20.39
CA ARG A 93 -5.24 9.70 19.87
C ARG A 93 -5.24 9.82 18.34
N VAL A 94 -4.53 8.89 17.70
CA VAL A 94 -4.44 8.79 16.23
C VAL A 94 -4.67 7.37 15.74
N PHE A 95 -5.31 7.24 14.60
CA PHE A 95 -5.43 6.00 13.85
C PHE A 95 -4.51 6.03 12.63
N LYS A 96 -3.59 5.07 12.54
CA LYS A 96 -2.68 4.92 11.40
C LYS A 96 -3.31 4.01 10.37
N VAL A 97 -3.67 4.56 9.22
CA VAL A 97 -4.33 3.83 8.12
C VAL A 97 -3.24 3.13 7.29
N SER A 98 -3.35 1.81 7.13
CA SER A 98 -2.48 1.01 6.26
C SER A 98 -3.14 0.74 4.90
N SER A 99 -4.45 0.50 4.90
CA SER A 99 -5.24 0.37 3.68
C SER A 99 -6.71 0.66 4.00
N CYS A 100 -7.48 1.13 3.03
CA CYS A 100 -8.92 1.23 3.17
C CYS A 100 -9.62 0.94 1.83
N ILE A 101 -10.85 0.46 1.92
CA ILE A 101 -11.70 0.27 0.75
C ILE A 101 -12.37 1.61 0.43
N SER A 102 -12.13 2.15 -0.77
CA SER A 102 -12.93 3.29 -1.26
C SER A 102 -14.31 2.80 -1.69
N ARG A 103 -15.35 3.52 -1.26
CA ARG A 103 -16.75 3.19 -1.58
C ARG A 103 -17.17 3.67 -2.97
N ASP A 104 -16.61 4.78 -3.41
CA ASP A 104 -16.96 5.51 -4.62
C ASP A 104 -15.69 5.88 -5.39
N VAL A 105 -15.74 5.75 -6.70
CA VAL A 105 -14.75 6.29 -7.63
C VAL A 105 -15.51 7.25 -8.54
N ARG A 106 -15.29 8.55 -8.39
CA ARG A 106 -15.91 9.54 -9.28
C ARG A 106 -15.09 9.65 -10.55
N GLU A 107 -15.70 10.05 -11.66
CA GLU A 107 -14.99 10.20 -12.93
C GLU A 107 -13.79 11.17 -12.85
N ILE A 108 -13.87 12.16 -11.96
CA ILE A 108 -12.78 13.10 -11.67
C ILE A 108 -11.58 12.37 -11.05
N ASP A 109 -11.84 11.40 -10.17
CA ASP A 109 -10.80 10.64 -9.46
C ASP A 109 -10.06 9.68 -10.42
N VAL A 110 -10.68 9.27 -11.54
CA VAL A 110 -10.06 8.37 -12.54
C VAL A 110 -8.81 8.98 -13.16
N ASN A 111 -8.85 10.27 -13.49
CA ASN A 111 -7.68 10.97 -14.04
C ASN A 111 -6.56 11.11 -13.01
N GLU A 112 -6.91 11.35 -11.74
CA GLU A 112 -5.93 11.38 -10.64
C GLU A 112 -5.29 10.01 -10.44
N ILE A 113 -6.08 8.93 -10.41
CA ILE A 113 -5.60 7.55 -10.30
C ILE A 113 -4.66 7.23 -11.46
N LYS A 114 -5.04 7.57 -12.71
CA LYS A 114 -4.20 7.38 -13.89
C LYS A 114 -2.85 8.09 -13.75
N ASN A 115 -2.87 9.37 -13.35
CA ASN A 115 -1.66 10.15 -13.15
C ASN A 115 -0.78 9.55 -12.03
N ARG A 116 -1.38 9.13 -10.92
CA ARG A 116 -0.68 8.46 -9.80
C ARG A 116 -0.03 7.15 -10.26
N LEU A 117 -0.74 6.33 -11.02
CA LEU A 117 -0.23 5.07 -11.58
C LEU A 117 0.91 5.33 -12.57
N GLN A 118 0.80 6.34 -13.43
CA GLN A 118 1.88 6.74 -14.34
C GLN A 118 3.12 7.22 -13.57
N GLN A 119 2.94 7.99 -12.50
CA GLN A 119 4.06 8.39 -11.63
C GLN A 119 4.74 7.18 -10.98
N ILE A 120 3.96 6.22 -10.46
CA ILE A 120 4.50 4.99 -9.86
C ILE A 120 5.22 4.15 -10.90
N TYR A 121 4.69 4.06 -12.12
CA TYR A 121 5.32 3.36 -13.23
C TYR A 121 6.67 4.01 -13.59
N ASN A 122 6.70 5.33 -13.75
CA ASN A 122 7.92 6.07 -14.07
C ASN A 122 8.98 5.92 -12.98
N LYS A 123 8.58 5.98 -11.70
CA LYS A 123 9.48 5.73 -10.56
C LYS A 123 10.06 4.32 -10.59
N ASN A 124 9.24 3.30 -10.86
CA ASN A 124 9.71 1.92 -10.99
C ASN A 124 10.70 1.75 -12.17
N GLN A 125 10.41 2.37 -13.31
CA GLN A 125 11.30 2.36 -14.46
C GLN A 125 12.65 3.02 -14.15
N ASP A 126 12.64 4.13 -13.41
CA ASP A 126 13.86 4.81 -12.99
C ASP A 126 14.70 3.94 -12.03
N VAL A 127 14.07 3.36 -11.01
CA VAL A 127 14.73 2.42 -10.08
C VAL A 127 15.31 1.22 -10.83
N GLN A 128 14.56 0.66 -11.80
CA GLN A 128 15.03 -0.45 -12.62
C GLN A 128 16.27 -0.06 -13.43
N LYS A 129 16.29 1.12 -14.06
CA LYS A 129 17.46 1.62 -14.79
C LYS A 129 18.67 1.82 -13.88
N GLN A 130 18.47 2.42 -12.72
CA GLN A 130 19.55 2.62 -11.75
C GLN A 130 20.15 1.29 -11.28
N LEU A 131 19.32 0.28 -11.02
CA LEU A 131 19.78 -1.07 -10.66
C LEU A 131 20.58 -1.71 -11.80
N GLN A 132 20.10 -1.60 -13.04
CA GLN A 132 20.79 -2.13 -14.21
C GLN A 132 22.17 -1.51 -14.38
N GLN A 133 22.27 -0.17 -14.27
CA GLN A 133 23.54 0.55 -14.32
C GLN A 133 24.51 0.12 -13.21
N ARG A 134 24.01 -0.07 -11.98
CA ARG A 134 24.84 -0.57 -10.87
C ARG A 134 25.34 -1.99 -11.13
N ILE A 135 24.50 -2.86 -11.69
CA ILE A 135 24.92 -4.23 -12.06
C ILE A 135 26.04 -4.18 -13.10
N GLU A 136 25.89 -3.35 -14.14
CA GLU A 136 26.92 -3.18 -15.18
C GLU A 136 28.24 -2.64 -14.60
N GLN A 137 28.18 -1.63 -13.73
CA GLN A 137 29.34 -1.10 -13.03
C GLN A 137 30.04 -2.17 -12.18
N VAL A 138 29.29 -2.95 -11.41
CA VAL A 138 29.85 -4.04 -10.59
C VAL A 138 30.49 -5.11 -11.48
N ASN A 139 29.86 -5.46 -12.61
CA ASN A 139 30.42 -6.45 -13.54
C ASN A 139 31.70 -5.94 -14.21
N TYR A 140 31.75 -4.66 -14.59
CA TYR A 140 32.94 -4.02 -15.12
C TYR A 140 34.09 -4.05 -14.12
N LEU A 141 33.84 -3.62 -12.88
CA LEU A 141 34.84 -3.65 -11.80
C LEU A 141 35.34 -5.06 -11.52
N LYS A 142 34.43 -6.06 -11.48
CA LYS A 142 34.80 -7.48 -11.31
C LYS A 142 35.72 -7.97 -12.44
N LYS A 143 35.43 -7.59 -13.69
CA LYS A 143 36.27 -7.97 -14.84
C LYS A 143 37.66 -7.35 -14.73
N GLN A 144 37.74 -6.06 -14.40
CA GLN A 144 39.01 -5.35 -14.20
C GLN A 144 39.84 -5.96 -13.06
N ASP A 145 39.19 -6.32 -11.95
CA ASP A 145 39.85 -7.02 -10.83
C ASP A 145 40.41 -8.38 -11.23
N LEU A 146 39.65 -9.14 -12.02
CA LEU A 146 40.08 -10.44 -12.51
C LEU A 146 41.29 -10.30 -13.44
N GLU A 147 41.29 -9.32 -14.34
CA GLU A 147 42.40 -9.03 -15.25
C GLU A 147 43.65 -8.60 -14.48
N ARG A 148 43.52 -7.71 -13.48
CA ARG A 148 44.63 -7.32 -12.61
C ARG A 148 45.21 -8.52 -11.87
N LYS A 149 44.38 -9.38 -11.28
CA LYS A 149 44.84 -10.60 -10.60
C LYS A 149 45.61 -11.54 -11.53
N LYS A 150 45.16 -11.70 -12.78
CA LYS A 150 45.87 -12.51 -13.79
C LYS A 150 47.24 -11.93 -14.14
N GLN A 151 47.33 -10.61 -14.32
CA GLN A 151 48.60 -9.93 -14.60
C GLN A 151 49.60 -10.13 -13.46
N TYR A 152 49.18 -9.90 -12.20
CA TYR A 152 50.04 -10.13 -11.04
C TYR A 152 50.50 -11.58 -10.92
N GLN A 153 49.61 -12.56 -11.16
CA GLN A 153 49.99 -13.97 -11.13
C GLN A 153 51.05 -14.29 -12.20
N GLN A 154 50.86 -13.77 -13.42
CA GLN A 154 51.80 -14.00 -14.52
C GLN A 154 53.16 -13.33 -14.27
N GLU A 155 53.18 -12.15 -13.66
CA GLU A 155 54.42 -11.50 -13.22
C GLU A 155 55.15 -12.32 -12.15
N GLN A 156 54.42 -12.87 -11.17
CA GLN A 156 54.99 -13.75 -10.15
C GLN A 156 55.60 -15.02 -10.75
N ASP A 157 54.87 -15.69 -11.64
CA ASP A 157 55.34 -16.92 -12.29
C ASP A 157 56.59 -16.66 -13.15
N ASN A 158 56.62 -15.53 -13.87
CA ASN A 158 57.78 -15.11 -14.66
C ASN A 158 59.00 -14.80 -13.77
N ALA A 159 58.81 -14.10 -12.64
CA ALA A 159 59.88 -13.80 -11.70
C ALA A 159 60.45 -15.09 -11.06
N GLN A 160 59.59 -16.05 -10.71
CA GLN A 160 60.02 -17.35 -10.19
C GLN A 160 60.81 -18.16 -11.23
N ALA A 161 60.33 -18.19 -12.48
CA ALA A 161 61.03 -18.87 -13.57
C ALA A 161 62.41 -18.25 -13.86
N GLN A 162 62.57 -16.93 -13.74
CA GLN A 162 63.85 -16.26 -13.87
C GLN A 162 64.81 -16.59 -12.71
N ALA A 163 64.31 -16.59 -11.47
CA ALA A 163 65.11 -16.95 -10.29
C ALA A 163 65.62 -18.41 -10.37
N GLN A 164 64.80 -19.35 -10.83
CA GLN A 164 65.21 -20.74 -11.03
C GLN A 164 66.28 -20.92 -12.12
N LYS A 165 66.27 -20.06 -13.16
CA LYS A 165 67.31 -20.06 -14.21
C LYS A 165 68.64 -19.51 -13.71
N MET A 166 68.63 -18.55 -12.77
CA MET A 166 69.86 -18.02 -12.17
C MET A 166 70.51 -18.98 -11.17
N ASN A 167 69.74 -19.81 -10.47
CA ASN A 167 70.28 -20.82 -9.53
C ASN A 167 70.82 -22.10 -10.21
N LYS A 168 70.68 -22.26 -11.54
CA LYS A 168 71.20 -23.41 -12.30
C LYS A 168 72.47 -23.11 -13.12
N LYS A 169 73.02 -21.89 -12.99
CA LYS A 169 74.35 -21.51 -13.49
C LYS A 169 75.32 -21.42 -12.32
#